data_AF-A0A1B3E910-F1
#
_entry.id   AF-A0A1B3E910-F1
#
_cell.length_a   1.000
_cell.length_b   1.000
_cell.length_c   1.000
_cell.angle_alpha   90.00
_cell.angle_beta   90.00
_cell.angle_gamma   90.00
#
_symmetry.space_group_name_H-M   'P 1'
#
loop_
_entity.id
_entity.type
_entity.pdbx_description
1 polymer ?
#
loop_
_entity_poly.entity_id
_entity_poly.type
_entity_poly.pdbx_seq_one_letter_code
_entity_poly.pdbx_strand_id
1 'polypeptide(L)'
;MEVKEVLALLSSVFLITCGVVYGLKYVRIRKNYLLGFEWLIVAFSASNLLLFLVTGFKVGYSISFFLDAFSRAFGVPIVATLGLMAVTHNYRPSFTKDIMIFAVTFAATFVLVLADFVKGLLPYYYLFMWACYTLYLCYFTWRLLRAGESMHALLNTVTTAAALAVAVVYDFLPIPGDEDKMEFMIYALTVWGCQIVQQYYAYGALERTTTASSRPLVMAR
;
A
#
# COMPACT_ATOMS: atom_id res chain seq x y z
N MET A 1 21.74 -20.04 7.94
CA MET A 1 20.69 -19.01 7.95
C MET A 1 19.99 -19.07 9.29
N GLU A 2 19.87 -17.94 9.94
CA GLU A 2 19.13 -17.83 11.19
C GLU A 2 17.61 -17.85 10.92
N VAL A 3 16.81 -18.20 11.94
CA VAL A 3 15.34 -18.29 11.81
C VAL A 3 14.75 -16.96 11.32
N LYS A 4 15.24 -15.83 11.83
CA LYS A 4 14.79 -14.49 11.44
C LYS A 4 15.05 -14.17 9.97
N GLU A 5 16.18 -14.62 9.41
CA GLU A 5 16.49 -14.41 7.99
C GLU A 5 15.51 -15.18 7.10
N VAL A 6 15.24 -16.44 7.45
CA VAL A 6 14.26 -17.28 6.72
C VAL A 6 12.87 -16.63 6.76
N LEU A 7 12.45 -16.13 7.93
CA LEU A 7 11.17 -15.44 8.08
C LEU A 7 11.11 -14.13 7.30
N ALA A 8 12.20 -13.36 7.22
CA ALA A 8 12.25 -12.13 6.42
C ALA A 8 12.12 -12.43 4.92
N LEU A 9 12.76 -13.48 4.43
CA LEU A 9 12.62 -13.95 3.05
C LEU A 9 11.19 -14.44 2.77
N LEU A 10 10.59 -15.22 3.66
CA LEU A 10 9.20 -15.68 3.54
C LEU A 10 8.22 -14.49 3.52
N SER A 11 8.44 -13.50 4.38
CA SER A 11 7.63 -12.28 4.42
C SER A 11 7.77 -11.45 3.13
N SER A 12 8.96 -11.41 2.54
CA SER A 12 9.20 -10.80 1.24
C SER A 12 8.42 -11.53 0.13
N VAL A 13 8.51 -12.86 0.07
CA VAL A 13 7.75 -13.68 -0.90
C VAL A 13 6.25 -13.49 -0.73
N PHE A 14 5.77 -13.40 0.51
CA PHE A 14 4.36 -13.14 0.82
C PHE A 14 3.91 -11.77 0.28
N LEU A 15 4.67 -10.70 0.53
CA LEU A 15 4.36 -9.37 0.02
C LEU A 15 4.37 -9.33 -1.52
N ILE A 16 5.38 -9.94 -2.16
CA ILE A 16 5.46 -10.05 -3.62
C ILE A 16 4.21 -10.73 -4.17
N THR A 17 3.84 -11.87 -3.58
CA THR A 17 2.68 -12.66 -4.01
C THR A 17 1.40 -11.83 -3.89
N CYS A 18 1.19 -11.14 -2.77
CA CYS A 18 0.05 -10.27 -2.58
C CYS A 18 0.03 -9.12 -3.60
N GLY A 19 1.13 -8.41 -3.77
CA GLY A 19 1.22 -7.28 -4.70
C GLY A 19 1.00 -7.68 -6.16
N VAL A 20 1.59 -8.79 -6.61
CA VAL A 20 1.36 -9.32 -7.98
C VAL A 20 -0.09 -9.75 -8.17
N VAL A 21 -0.60 -10.62 -7.29
CA VAL A 21 -1.94 -11.20 -7.45
C VAL A 21 -3.01 -10.11 -7.42
N TYR A 22 -2.99 -9.24 -6.42
CA TYR A 22 -4.02 -8.21 -6.27
C TYR A 22 -3.80 -7.01 -7.19
N GLY A 23 -2.55 -6.64 -7.47
CA GLY A 23 -2.23 -5.63 -8.49
C GLY A 23 -2.76 -6.02 -9.86
N LEU A 24 -2.49 -7.26 -10.31
CA LEU A 24 -3.03 -7.77 -11.58
C LEU A 24 -4.56 -7.86 -11.57
N LYS A 25 -5.19 -8.26 -10.45
CA LYS A 25 -6.65 -8.27 -10.34
C LYS A 25 -7.24 -6.87 -10.47
N TYR A 26 -6.64 -5.84 -9.85
CA TYR A 26 -7.10 -4.46 -10.01
C TYR A 26 -6.97 -3.97 -11.46
N VAL A 27 -5.83 -4.23 -12.13
CA VAL A 27 -5.62 -3.84 -13.54
C VAL A 27 -6.57 -4.58 -14.48
N ARG A 28 -6.64 -5.90 -14.37
CA ARG A 28 -7.33 -6.73 -15.38
C ARG A 28 -8.83 -6.78 -15.16
N ILE A 29 -9.27 -6.97 -13.92
CA ILE A 29 -10.67 -7.20 -13.56
C ILE A 29 -11.37 -5.86 -13.29
N ARG A 30 -10.81 -5.04 -12.39
CA ARG A 30 -11.47 -3.79 -11.95
C ARG A 30 -11.16 -2.56 -12.79
N LYS A 31 -10.20 -2.64 -13.72
CA LYS A 31 -9.70 -1.51 -14.52
C LYS A 31 -9.30 -0.30 -13.65
N ASN A 32 -8.83 -0.56 -12.43
CA ASN A 32 -8.33 0.44 -11.50
C ASN A 32 -6.80 0.45 -11.57
N TYR A 33 -6.25 1.28 -12.45
CA TYR A 33 -4.82 1.31 -12.73
C TYR A 33 -4.01 1.94 -11.61
N LEU A 34 -4.58 2.89 -10.86
CA LEU A 34 -3.94 3.50 -9.69
C LEU A 34 -3.59 2.44 -8.64
N LEU A 35 -4.58 1.70 -8.12
CA LEU A 35 -4.32 0.62 -7.15
C LEU A 35 -3.53 -0.52 -7.79
N GLY A 36 -3.86 -0.86 -9.03
CA GLY A 36 -3.21 -1.95 -9.75
C GLY A 36 -1.71 -1.77 -9.87
N PHE A 37 -1.26 -0.63 -10.38
CA PHE A 37 0.16 -0.34 -10.56
C PHE A 37 0.87 -0.06 -9.25
N GLU A 38 0.24 0.58 -8.28
CA GLU A 38 0.83 0.77 -6.94
C GLU A 38 1.23 -0.58 -6.32
N TRP A 39 0.32 -1.56 -6.30
CA TRP A 39 0.63 -2.87 -5.72
C TRP A 39 1.65 -3.68 -6.54
N LEU A 40 1.73 -3.45 -7.86
CA LEU A 40 2.78 -4.01 -8.70
C LEU A 40 4.14 -3.35 -8.44
N ILE A 41 4.17 -2.05 -8.18
CA ILE A 41 5.38 -1.32 -7.77
C ILE A 41 5.88 -1.85 -6.41
N VAL A 42 4.97 -2.03 -5.44
CA VAL A 42 5.30 -2.65 -4.14
C VAL A 42 5.87 -4.06 -4.33
N ALA A 43 5.26 -4.89 -5.20
CA ALA A 43 5.79 -6.22 -5.50
C ALA A 43 7.17 -6.18 -6.18
N PHE A 44 7.39 -5.24 -7.10
CA PHE A 44 8.67 -5.07 -7.76
C PHE A 44 9.75 -4.57 -6.80
N SER A 45 9.40 -3.67 -5.88
CA SER A 45 10.27 -3.25 -4.78
C SER A 45 10.66 -4.44 -3.89
N ALA A 46 9.68 -5.20 -3.41
CA ALA A 46 9.90 -6.36 -2.55
C ALA A 46 10.72 -7.46 -3.25
N SER A 47 10.57 -7.63 -4.57
CA SER A 47 11.37 -8.57 -5.36
C SER A 47 12.84 -8.15 -5.43
N ASN A 48 13.11 -6.85 -5.56
CA ASN A 48 14.47 -6.31 -5.53
C ASN A 48 15.09 -6.38 -4.12
N LEU A 49 14.29 -6.18 -3.07
CA LEU A 49 14.70 -6.42 -1.69
C LEU A 49 15.08 -7.89 -1.48
N LEU A 50 14.21 -8.82 -1.89
CA LEU A 50 14.46 -10.26 -1.80
C LEU A 50 15.75 -10.65 -2.52
N LEU A 51 15.97 -10.12 -3.74
CA LEU A 51 17.20 -10.36 -4.49
C LEU A 51 18.42 -9.86 -3.71
N PHE A 52 18.35 -8.68 -3.11
CA PHE A 52 19.43 -8.15 -2.26
C PHE A 52 19.68 -9.04 -1.05
N LEU A 53 18.65 -9.48 -0.33
CA LEU A 53 18.79 -10.34 0.85
C LEU A 53 19.44 -11.68 0.53
N VAL A 54 19.19 -12.24 -0.67
CA VAL A 54 19.77 -13.53 -1.08
C VAL A 54 21.17 -13.40 -1.67
N THR A 55 21.46 -12.31 -2.39
CA THR A 55 22.67 -12.22 -3.24
C THR A 55 23.63 -11.09 -2.86
N GLY A 56 23.21 -10.15 -2.00
CA GLY A 56 23.95 -8.92 -1.72
C GLY A 56 23.95 -7.90 -2.87
N PHE A 57 23.10 -8.07 -3.89
CA PHE A 57 23.05 -7.19 -5.07
C PHE A 57 22.61 -5.76 -4.74
N LYS A 58 23.58 -4.85 -4.57
CA LYS A 58 23.37 -3.47 -4.11
C LYS A 58 22.49 -2.61 -5.02
N VAL A 59 22.46 -2.89 -6.33
CA VAL A 59 21.56 -2.18 -7.25
C VAL A 59 20.10 -2.55 -6.95
N GLY A 60 19.82 -3.82 -6.65
CA GLY A 60 18.50 -4.26 -6.19
C GLY A 60 18.08 -3.53 -4.91
N TYR A 61 18.98 -3.41 -3.94
CA TYR A 61 18.71 -2.62 -2.74
C TYR A 61 18.38 -1.15 -3.06
N SER A 62 19.15 -0.51 -3.94
CA SER A 62 18.91 0.89 -4.33
C SER A 62 17.56 1.09 -5.01
N ILE A 63 17.15 0.14 -5.87
CA ILE A 63 15.83 0.14 -6.50
C ILE A 63 14.74 -0.02 -5.44
N SER A 64 14.87 -1.01 -4.55
CA SER A 64 13.88 -1.24 -3.50
C SER A 64 13.74 -0.04 -2.58
N PHE A 65 14.85 0.55 -2.15
CA PHE A 65 14.88 1.75 -1.32
C PHE A 65 14.13 2.92 -1.96
N PHE A 66 14.39 3.18 -3.25
CA PHE A 66 13.71 4.25 -3.98
C PHE A 66 12.21 4.00 -4.12
N LEU A 67 11.81 2.77 -4.44
CA LEU A 67 10.40 2.42 -4.61
C LEU A 67 9.63 2.37 -3.28
N ASP A 68 10.29 1.98 -2.19
CA ASP A 68 9.75 2.10 -0.84
C ASP A 68 9.51 3.57 -0.48
N ALA A 69 10.50 4.43 -0.72
CA ALA A 69 10.37 5.88 -0.53
C ALA A 69 9.21 6.46 -1.36
N PHE A 70 9.09 6.08 -2.63
CA PHE A 70 7.95 6.44 -3.49
C PHE A 70 6.62 6.03 -2.86
N SER A 71 6.51 4.76 -2.45
CA SER A 71 5.27 4.19 -1.92
C SER A 71 4.86 4.87 -0.61
N ARG A 72 5.82 5.18 0.27
CA ARG A 72 5.58 5.85 1.56
C ARG A 72 5.27 7.33 1.41
N ALA A 73 5.87 8.00 0.43
CA ALA A 73 5.68 9.41 0.18
C ALA A 73 4.36 9.70 -0.55
N PHE A 74 4.11 8.97 -1.63
CA PHE A 74 3.09 9.35 -2.62
C PHE A 74 2.25 8.16 -3.07
N GLY A 75 2.86 7.00 -3.30
CA GLY A 75 2.16 5.82 -3.82
C GLY A 75 0.97 5.42 -2.94
N VAL A 76 1.22 4.94 -1.74
CA VAL A 76 0.14 4.53 -0.83
C VAL A 76 -0.71 5.74 -0.39
N PRO A 77 -0.16 6.85 0.11
CA PRO A 77 -0.99 7.94 0.64
C PRO A 77 -1.82 8.69 -0.40
N ILE A 78 -1.30 8.89 -1.62
CA ILE A 78 -1.98 9.66 -2.67
C ILE A 78 -2.57 8.72 -3.72
N VAL A 79 -1.74 7.89 -4.37
CA VAL A 79 -2.18 7.04 -5.49
C VAL A 79 -3.22 6.03 -5.01
N ALA A 80 -2.97 5.32 -3.90
CA ALA A 80 -3.93 4.35 -3.39
C ALA A 80 -5.21 5.03 -2.88
N THR A 81 -5.13 6.20 -2.25
CA THR A 81 -6.32 7.00 -1.89
C THR A 81 -7.17 7.33 -3.11
N LEU A 82 -6.57 7.90 -4.15
CA LEU A 82 -7.26 8.23 -5.40
C LEU A 82 -7.88 6.99 -6.04
N GLY A 83 -7.19 5.85 -5.99
CA GLY A 83 -7.72 4.59 -6.48
C GLY A 83 -8.90 4.06 -5.64
N LEU A 84 -8.87 4.20 -4.31
CA LEU A 84 -10.00 3.87 -3.44
C LEU A 84 -11.19 4.83 -3.63
N MET A 85 -10.95 6.05 -4.10
CA MET A 85 -12.02 7.02 -4.39
C MET A 85 -12.97 6.55 -5.51
N ALA A 86 -12.60 5.54 -6.29
CA ALA A 86 -13.49 4.90 -7.25
C ALA A 86 -14.75 4.26 -6.59
N VAL A 87 -14.65 3.79 -5.35
CA VAL A 87 -15.78 3.16 -4.61
C VAL A 87 -16.34 4.04 -3.50
N THR A 88 -15.65 5.11 -3.10
CA THR A 88 -16.17 6.05 -2.12
C THR A 88 -16.79 7.29 -2.77
N HIS A 89 -16.17 7.84 -3.80
CA HIS A 89 -16.59 9.10 -4.43
C HIS A 89 -16.94 8.95 -5.92
N ASN A 90 -16.93 7.73 -6.45
CA ASN A 90 -17.07 7.44 -7.88
C ASN A 90 -16.03 8.18 -8.75
N TYR A 91 -14.85 8.46 -8.18
CA TYR A 91 -13.75 9.10 -8.90
C TYR A 91 -13.03 8.06 -9.75
N ARG A 92 -13.17 8.15 -11.07
CA ARG A 92 -12.55 7.25 -12.05
C ARG A 92 -11.76 8.07 -13.07
N PRO A 93 -10.50 8.41 -12.77
CA PRO A 93 -9.64 9.14 -13.70
C PRO A 93 -9.48 8.38 -15.03
N SER A 94 -9.17 9.12 -16.08
CA SER A 94 -8.81 8.52 -17.37
C SER A 94 -7.40 7.92 -17.28
N PHE A 95 -7.12 6.93 -18.12
CA PHE A 95 -5.80 6.28 -18.19
C PHE A 95 -4.63 7.27 -18.32
N THR A 96 -4.80 8.33 -19.11
CA THR A 96 -3.78 9.39 -19.24
C THR A 96 -3.53 10.12 -17.92
N LYS A 97 -4.59 10.41 -17.15
CA LYS A 97 -4.45 11.04 -15.83
C LYS A 97 -3.74 10.11 -14.85
N ASP A 98 -4.02 8.81 -14.91
CA ASP A 98 -3.32 7.82 -14.09
C ASP A 98 -1.82 7.82 -14.37
N ILE A 99 -1.44 7.80 -15.67
CA ILE A 99 -0.03 7.91 -16.07
C ILE A 99 0.60 9.20 -15.56
N MET A 100 -0.09 10.34 -15.70
CA MET A 100 0.41 11.62 -15.21
C MET A 100 0.60 11.64 -13.69
N ILE A 101 -0.33 11.05 -12.94
CA ILE A 101 -0.21 10.94 -11.48
C ILE A 101 1.05 10.15 -11.11
N PHE A 102 1.29 9.00 -11.74
CA PHE A 102 2.52 8.23 -11.52
C PHE A 102 3.76 9.03 -11.94
N ALA A 103 3.77 9.64 -13.12
CA ALA A 103 4.92 10.41 -13.59
C ALA A 103 5.30 11.55 -12.63
N VAL A 104 4.32 12.32 -12.16
CA VAL A 104 4.53 13.42 -11.21
C VAL A 104 5.02 12.90 -9.86
N THR A 105 4.42 11.84 -9.33
CA THR A 105 4.80 11.28 -8.02
C THR A 105 6.17 10.60 -8.04
N PHE A 106 6.55 9.95 -9.14
CA PHE A 106 7.91 9.46 -9.35
C PHE A 106 8.93 10.60 -9.41
N ALA A 107 8.66 11.65 -10.19
CA ALA A 107 9.52 12.82 -10.26
C ALA A 107 9.68 13.51 -8.91
N ALA A 108 8.58 13.65 -8.15
CA ALA A 108 8.61 14.18 -6.79
C ALA A 108 9.44 13.31 -5.85
N THR A 109 9.39 11.98 -6.00
CA THR A 109 10.21 11.05 -5.21
C THR A 109 11.70 11.23 -5.53
N PHE A 110 12.07 11.42 -6.80
CA PHE A 110 13.47 11.72 -7.14
C PHE A 110 13.97 12.96 -6.43
N VAL A 111 13.18 14.04 -6.41
CA VAL A 111 13.54 15.26 -5.66
C VAL A 111 13.65 14.94 -4.17
N LEU A 112 12.68 14.22 -3.61
CA LEU A 112 12.62 13.87 -2.19
C LEU A 112 13.83 13.05 -1.72
N VAL A 113 14.29 12.09 -2.54
CA VAL A 113 15.39 11.18 -2.20
C VAL A 113 16.76 11.81 -2.46
N LEU A 114 16.89 12.66 -3.49
CA LEU A 114 18.18 13.24 -3.89
C LEU A 114 18.49 14.57 -3.20
N ALA A 115 17.48 15.32 -2.76
CA ALA A 115 17.70 16.62 -2.14
C ALA A 115 18.24 16.48 -0.71
N ASP A 116 19.44 17.02 -0.46
CA ASP A 116 20.07 16.95 0.86
C ASP A 116 19.29 17.71 1.95
N PHE A 117 18.63 18.82 1.59
CA PHE A 117 17.94 19.68 2.55
C PHE A 117 16.68 19.05 3.17
N VAL A 118 16.11 18.00 2.57
CA VAL A 118 14.92 17.32 3.12
C VAL A 118 15.28 16.10 3.96
N LYS A 119 16.53 15.62 3.95
CA LYS A 119 16.93 14.36 4.61
C LYS A 119 16.54 14.29 6.09
N GLY A 120 16.74 15.39 6.83
CA GLY A 120 16.37 15.46 8.26
C GLY A 120 14.85 15.51 8.52
N LEU A 121 14.06 15.99 7.56
CA LEU A 121 12.60 16.10 7.67
C LEU A 121 11.87 14.87 7.12
N LEU A 122 12.60 14.00 6.43
CA LEU A 122 12.04 12.89 5.65
C LEU A 122 11.23 11.90 6.49
N PRO A 123 11.67 11.45 7.68
CA PRO A 123 10.86 10.61 8.56
C PRO A 123 9.52 11.24 8.95
N TYR A 124 9.53 12.53 9.30
CA TYR A 124 8.33 13.26 9.70
C TYR A 124 7.36 13.43 8.53
N TYR A 125 7.89 13.68 7.34
CA TYR A 125 7.10 13.73 6.12
C TYR A 125 6.42 12.38 5.84
N TYR A 126 7.14 11.26 5.91
CA TYR A 126 6.55 9.94 5.72
C TYR A 126 5.47 9.63 6.75
N LEU A 127 5.71 9.94 8.03
CA LEU A 127 4.72 9.74 9.07
C LEU A 127 3.48 10.63 8.85
N PHE A 128 3.67 11.88 8.44
CA PHE A 128 2.57 12.78 8.10
C PHE A 128 1.72 12.25 6.95
N MET A 129 2.35 11.77 5.87
CA MET A 129 1.64 11.19 4.74
C MET A 129 0.88 9.92 5.14
N TRP A 130 1.47 9.07 5.97
CA TRP A 130 0.78 7.92 6.55
C TRP A 130 -0.38 8.32 7.47
N ALA A 131 -0.24 9.36 8.30
CA ALA A 131 -1.32 9.84 9.14
C ALA A 131 -2.51 10.34 8.30
N CYS A 132 -2.24 11.11 7.24
CA CYS A 132 -3.26 11.54 6.28
C CYS A 132 -3.95 10.34 5.61
N TYR A 133 -3.18 9.33 5.20
CA TYR A 133 -3.73 8.11 4.63
C TYR A 133 -4.60 7.33 5.62
N THR A 134 -4.15 7.21 6.88
CA THR A 134 -4.92 6.58 7.95
C THR A 134 -6.26 7.29 8.18
N LEU A 135 -6.30 8.62 8.16
CA LEU A 135 -7.55 9.37 8.27
C LEU A 135 -8.52 9.00 7.14
N TYR A 136 -8.01 8.88 5.90
CA TYR A 136 -8.82 8.42 4.78
C TYR A 136 -9.28 6.96 4.97
N LEU A 137 -8.42 6.08 5.49
CA LEU A 137 -8.78 4.69 5.78
C LEU A 137 -9.82 4.58 6.90
N CYS A 138 -9.82 5.47 7.91
CA CYS A 138 -10.90 5.56 8.90
C CYS A 138 -12.23 5.92 8.23
N TYR A 139 -12.22 6.88 7.30
CA TYR A 139 -13.39 7.19 6.48
C TYR A 139 -13.83 6.00 5.61
N PHE A 140 -12.89 5.28 4.99
CA PHE A 140 -13.16 4.08 4.21
C PHE A 140 -13.80 2.97 5.08
N THR A 141 -13.29 2.76 6.29
CA THR A 141 -13.90 1.88 7.30
C THR A 141 -15.32 2.31 7.64
N TRP A 142 -15.56 3.60 7.87
CA TRP A 142 -16.89 4.12 8.14
C TRP A 142 -17.85 3.85 6.97
N ARG A 143 -17.37 3.97 5.72
CA ARG A 143 -18.16 3.61 4.53
C ARG A 143 -18.50 2.12 4.49
N LEU A 144 -17.58 1.23 4.85
CA LEU A 144 -17.85 -0.21 4.97
C LEU A 144 -18.93 -0.50 6.01
N LEU A 145 -18.86 0.12 7.19
CA LEU A 145 -19.87 -0.01 8.23
C LEU A 145 -21.25 0.44 7.75
N ARG A 146 -21.32 1.59 7.05
CA ARG A 146 -22.58 2.08 6.47
C ARG A 146 -23.14 1.18 5.38
N ALA A 147 -22.29 0.41 4.72
CA ALA A 147 -22.68 -0.58 3.71
C ALA A 147 -23.06 -1.94 4.32
N GLY A 148 -23.00 -2.10 5.65
CA GLY A 148 -23.28 -3.36 6.35
C GLY A 148 -22.12 -4.35 6.35
N GLU A 149 -20.95 -3.97 5.85
CA GLU A 149 -19.78 -4.84 5.64
C GLU A 149 -18.87 -4.85 6.89
N SER A 150 -19.42 -5.28 8.03
CA SER A 150 -18.78 -5.18 9.35
C SER A 150 -17.46 -5.94 9.46
N MET A 151 -17.36 -7.14 8.88
CA MET A 151 -16.12 -7.91 8.90
C MET A 151 -15.01 -7.22 8.11
N HIS A 152 -15.34 -6.65 6.94
CA HIS A 152 -14.35 -5.90 6.17
C HIS A 152 -13.95 -4.59 6.87
N ALA A 153 -14.88 -3.93 7.57
CA ALA A 153 -14.57 -2.76 8.39
C ALA A 153 -13.62 -3.11 9.55
N LEU A 154 -13.88 -4.21 10.26
CA LEU A 154 -13.02 -4.69 11.35
C LEU A 154 -11.62 -5.01 10.85
N LEU A 155 -11.52 -5.87 9.82
CA LEU A 155 -10.23 -6.26 9.25
C LEU A 155 -9.47 -5.05 8.68
N ASN A 156 -10.15 -4.11 8.02
CA ASN A 156 -9.52 -2.88 7.54
C ASN A 156 -9.00 -2.02 8.71
N THR A 157 -9.72 -1.95 9.82
CA THR A 157 -9.28 -1.23 11.02
C THR A 157 -8.02 -1.86 11.61
N VAL A 158 -7.99 -3.19 11.73
CA VAL A 158 -6.84 -3.93 12.25
C VAL A 158 -5.61 -3.74 11.36
N THR A 159 -5.75 -3.91 10.04
CA THR A 159 -4.62 -3.73 9.11
C THR A 159 -4.15 -2.29 9.06
N THR A 160 -5.06 -1.31 9.13
CA THR A 160 -4.72 0.12 9.19
C THR A 160 -3.94 0.46 10.46
N ALA A 161 -4.38 -0.03 11.62
CA ALA A 161 -3.69 0.20 12.89
C ALA A 161 -2.29 -0.44 12.89
N ALA A 162 -2.18 -1.66 12.39
CA ALA A 162 -0.89 -2.34 12.26
C ALA A 162 0.05 -1.60 11.29
N ALA A 163 -0.46 -1.12 10.15
CA ALA A 163 0.35 -0.38 9.18
C ALA A 163 0.80 0.98 9.71
N LEU A 164 -0.06 1.68 10.48
CA LEU A 164 0.34 2.91 11.18
C LEU A 164 1.43 2.63 12.22
N ALA A 165 1.31 1.53 12.99
CA ALA A 165 2.34 1.12 13.93
C ALA A 165 3.68 0.86 13.21
N VAL A 166 3.66 0.17 12.07
CA VAL A 166 4.84 -0.01 11.22
C VAL A 166 5.42 1.33 10.79
N ALA A 167 4.60 2.29 10.35
CA ALA A 167 5.08 3.62 9.93
C ALA A 167 5.77 4.40 11.06
N VAL A 168 5.28 4.27 12.30
CA VAL A 168 5.92 4.88 13.48
C VAL A 168 7.24 4.17 13.82
N VAL A 169 7.21 2.84 13.87
CA VAL A 169 8.38 2.02 14.21
C VAL A 169 9.51 2.17 13.19
N TYR A 170 9.17 2.33 11.91
CA TYR A 170 10.13 2.40 10.80
C TYR A 170 11.29 3.36 11.08
N ASP A 171 10.96 4.61 11.45
CA ASP A 171 11.96 5.68 11.58
C ASP A 171 12.13 6.21 13.01
N PHE A 172 11.16 5.99 13.92
CA PHE A 172 11.16 6.64 15.23
C PHE A 172 11.39 5.71 16.41
N LEU A 173 11.02 4.42 16.30
CA LEU A 173 11.08 3.47 17.41
C LEU A 173 11.82 2.21 16.95
N PRO A 174 13.16 2.22 16.90
CA PRO A 174 13.92 1.03 16.55
C PRO A 174 13.62 -0.11 17.54
N ILE A 175 13.46 -1.33 17.01
CA ILE A 175 13.18 -2.51 17.82
C ILE A 175 14.47 -2.88 18.59
N PRO A 176 14.44 -2.94 19.94
CA PRO A 176 15.62 -3.30 20.71
C PRO A 176 16.14 -4.70 20.33
N GLY A 177 17.41 -4.78 19.93
CA GLY A 177 18.04 -6.04 19.50
C GLY A 177 17.95 -6.35 18.00
N ASP A 178 17.26 -5.52 17.21
CA ASP A 178 17.08 -5.71 15.76
C ASP A 178 18.04 -4.84 14.93
N GLU A 179 19.35 -5.02 15.14
CA GLU A 179 20.38 -4.19 14.48
C GLU A 179 20.40 -4.35 12.96
N ASP A 180 20.05 -5.53 12.45
CA ASP A 180 19.97 -5.86 11.02
C ASP A 180 18.59 -5.58 10.40
N LYS A 181 17.65 -5.07 11.19
CA LYS A 181 16.25 -4.77 10.82
C LYS A 181 15.45 -5.98 10.34
N MET A 182 15.91 -7.20 10.60
CA MET A 182 15.23 -8.42 10.14
C MET A 182 13.87 -8.60 10.81
N GLU A 183 13.77 -8.33 12.11
CA GLU A 183 12.49 -8.42 12.83
C GLU A 183 11.51 -7.37 12.30
N PHE A 184 11.96 -6.12 12.16
CA PHE A 184 11.18 -5.06 11.54
C PHE A 184 10.66 -5.45 10.15
N MET A 185 11.53 -6.00 9.29
CA MET A 185 11.15 -6.43 7.95
C MET A 185 10.07 -7.52 7.98
N ILE A 186 10.18 -8.52 8.86
CA ILE A 186 9.15 -9.56 9.01
C ILE A 186 7.79 -8.93 9.28
N TYR A 187 7.72 -8.04 10.26
CA TYR A 187 6.46 -7.38 10.63
C TYR A 187 5.95 -6.47 9.50
N ALA A 188 6.80 -5.60 8.97
CA ALA A 188 6.43 -4.62 7.95
C ALA A 188 5.90 -5.28 6.67
N LEU A 189 6.66 -6.23 6.11
CA LEU A 189 6.31 -6.90 4.86
C LEU A 189 5.04 -7.74 5.01
N THR A 190 4.86 -8.40 6.16
CA THR A 190 3.64 -9.15 6.47
C THR A 190 2.42 -8.24 6.58
N VAL A 191 2.52 -7.15 7.34
CA VAL A 191 1.42 -6.19 7.53
C VAL A 191 1.02 -5.55 6.20
N TRP A 192 1.97 -5.13 5.38
CA TRP A 192 1.67 -4.57 4.06
C TRP A 192 1.01 -5.58 3.13
N GLY A 193 1.45 -6.85 3.14
CA GLY A 193 0.82 -7.92 2.37
C GLY A 193 -0.64 -8.15 2.80
N CYS A 194 -0.88 -8.25 4.11
CA CYS A 194 -2.24 -8.35 4.67
C CYS A 194 -3.10 -7.14 4.31
N GLN A 195 -2.54 -5.93 4.34
CA GLN A 195 -3.25 -4.71 3.96
C GLN A 195 -3.67 -4.72 2.49
N ILE A 196 -2.78 -5.13 1.57
CA ILE A 196 -3.11 -5.25 0.13
C ILE A 196 -4.28 -6.21 -0.08
N VAL A 197 -4.21 -7.39 0.54
CA VAL A 197 -5.27 -8.42 0.48
C VAL A 197 -6.59 -7.84 0.97
N GLN A 198 -6.58 -7.27 2.18
CA GLN A 198 -7.79 -6.76 2.82
C GLN A 198 -8.41 -5.60 2.03
N GLN A 199 -7.59 -4.66 1.54
CA GLN A 199 -8.08 -3.55 0.72
C GLN A 199 -8.73 -4.05 -0.57
N TYR A 200 -8.20 -5.09 -1.22
CA TYR A 200 -8.83 -5.67 -2.40
C TYR A 200 -10.24 -6.19 -2.13
N TYR A 201 -10.43 -6.93 -1.05
CA TYR A 201 -11.74 -7.48 -0.69
C TYR A 201 -12.71 -6.41 -0.19
N ALA A 202 -12.24 -5.48 0.65
CA ALA A 202 -13.03 -4.36 1.16
C ALA A 202 -13.48 -3.41 0.03
N TYR A 203 -12.61 -3.13 -0.95
CA TYR A 203 -13.02 -2.41 -2.16
C TYR A 203 -14.16 -3.15 -2.88
N GLY A 204 -14.04 -4.46 -3.05
CA GLY A 204 -15.08 -5.26 -3.71
C GLY A 204 -16.42 -5.24 -2.97
N ALA A 205 -16.37 -5.18 -1.64
CA ALA A 205 -17.56 -5.05 -0.81
C ALA A 205 -18.30 -3.74 -1.06
N LEU A 206 -17.58 -2.62 -1.11
CA LEU A 206 -18.16 -1.32 -1.47
C LEU A 206 -18.61 -1.23 -2.94
N GLU A 207 -17.89 -1.88 -3.84
CA GLU A 207 -18.25 -1.95 -5.26
C GLU A 207 -19.59 -2.65 -5.49
N ARG A 208 -19.82 -3.78 -4.78
CA ARG A 208 -21.10 -4.52 -4.85
C ARG A 208 -22.27 -3.71 -4.30
N THR A 209 -22.09 -3.08 -3.16
CA THR A 209 -23.15 -2.29 -2.50
C THR A 209 -23.50 -1.03 -3.29
N THR A 210 -22.51 -0.36 -3.87
CA THR A 210 -22.74 0.77 -4.79
C THR A 210 -23.52 0.33 -6.02
N THR A 211 -23.13 -0.78 -6.65
CA THR A 211 -23.81 -1.31 -7.85
C THR A 211 -25.27 -1.71 -7.55
N ALA A 212 -25.53 -2.33 -6.40
CA ALA A 212 -26.87 -2.72 -5.97
C ALA A 212 -27.79 -1.50 -5.78
N SER A 213 -27.27 -0.40 -5.21
CA SER A 213 -28.03 0.85 -5.02
C SER A 213 -28.41 1.55 -6.33
N SER A 214 -27.67 1.30 -7.41
CA SER A 214 -27.89 1.89 -8.74
C SER A 214 -28.80 1.08 -9.68
N ARG A 215 -29.30 -0.10 -9.27
CA ARG A 215 -30.30 -0.84 -10.07
C ARG A 215 -31.68 -0.18 -9.93
N PRO A 216 -32.35 0.22 -11.03
CA PRO A 216 -33.72 0.74 -10.96
C PRO A 216 -34.68 -0.31 -10.39
N LEU A 217 -35.61 0.14 -9.55
CA LEU A 217 -36.76 -0.58 -8.99
C LEU A 217 -37.79 -0.98 -10.08
N VAL A 218 -37.36 -1.55 -11.20
CA VAL A 218 -38.21 -1.86 -12.37
C VAL A 218 -38.75 -3.30 -12.36
N MET A 219 -38.35 -4.14 -11.40
CA MET A 219 -38.84 -5.53 -11.30
C MET A 219 -39.75 -5.80 -10.09
N ALA A 220 -40.55 -4.82 -9.68
CA ALA A 220 -41.59 -5.02 -8.67
C ALA A 220 -42.90 -4.32 -9.08
N ARG A 221 -43.52 -4.78 -10.18
CA ARG A 221 -44.95 -4.64 -10.46
C ARG A 221 -45.43 -5.84 -11.26
#